data_AF-A0A0F3L084-F1
#
_entry.id   AF-A0A0F3L084-F1
#
_cell.length_a   1.000
_cell.length_b   1.000
_cell.length_c   1.000
_cell.angle_alpha   90.00
_cell.angle_beta   90.00
_cell.angle_gamma   90.00
#
_symmetry.space_group_name_H-M   'P 1'
#
loop_
_entity.id
_entity.type
_entity.pdbx_description
1 polymer ?
#
loop_
_entity_poly.entity_id
_entity_poly.type
_entity_poly.pdbx_seq_one_letter_code
_entity_poly.pdbx_strand_id
1 'polypeptide(L)'
;MKRLAAALLGICSLGAHAHGTTIYPQVTSFQSRERITHLIPEGANAARELDLTVGLFDQDGNVVIQPGTFVEVTAVEFGDGEQRYPVGSISGVTDANGQFTGRLALSACRTPKVMGPVRVHRTSSKPEYWDVTYVRALLKTDGGNEHQPSFVHICKETYRGNRP
;
A
#
# COMPACT_ATOMS: atom_id res chain seq x y z
N MET A 1 -11.13 48.49 -62.53
CA MET A 1 -11.33 48.81 -61.09
C MET A 1 -11.37 47.50 -60.31
N LYS A 2 -10.48 47.37 -59.31
CA LYS A 2 -10.21 46.19 -58.47
C LYS A 2 -11.14 46.17 -57.24
N ARG A 3 -11.51 44.96 -56.77
CA ARG A 3 -11.52 44.43 -55.38
C ARG A 3 -12.56 43.31 -55.27
N LEU A 4 -12.19 42.05 -55.50
CA LEU A 4 -11.69 41.04 -54.53
C LEU A 4 -12.64 40.80 -53.35
N ALA A 5 -13.36 39.68 -53.45
CA ALA A 5 -14.26 39.12 -52.47
C ALA A 5 -13.51 38.53 -51.27
N ALA A 6 -14.14 38.64 -50.10
CA ALA A 6 -13.66 38.16 -48.82
C ALA A 6 -13.64 36.63 -48.74
N ALA A 7 -12.56 36.08 -48.18
CA ALA A 7 -12.51 34.72 -47.68
C ALA A 7 -12.12 34.77 -46.20
N LEU A 8 -13.11 34.59 -45.32
CA LEU A 8 -12.90 34.22 -43.93
C LEU A 8 -12.39 32.77 -43.89
N LEU A 9 -11.11 32.58 -43.55
CA LEU A 9 -10.61 31.30 -43.07
C LEU A 9 -10.64 31.34 -41.54
N GLY A 10 -11.77 30.90 -40.98
CA GLY A 10 -11.87 30.52 -39.59
C GLY A 10 -11.08 29.24 -39.37
N ILE A 11 -9.90 29.37 -38.77
CA ILE A 11 -9.15 28.23 -38.25
C ILE A 11 -9.88 27.77 -37.00
N CYS A 12 -10.72 26.74 -37.14
CA CYS A 12 -11.21 25.97 -36.00
C CYS A 12 -10.01 25.32 -35.31
N SER A 13 -9.56 25.91 -34.21
CA SER A 13 -8.75 25.22 -33.22
C SER A 13 -9.61 24.12 -32.61
N LEU A 14 -9.50 22.90 -33.14
CA LEU A 14 -9.89 21.68 -32.44
C LEU A 14 -9.01 21.59 -31.19
N GLY A 15 -9.51 22.11 -30.08
CA GLY A 15 -8.98 21.78 -28.77
C GLY A 15 -9.16 20.29 -28.59
N ALA A 16 -8.07 19.53 -28.75
CA ALA A 16 -7.99 18.18 -28.24
C ALA A 16 -8.09 18.29 -26.71
N HIS A 17 -9.31 18.19 -26.18
CA HIS A 17 -9.51 17.81 -24.80
C HIS A 17 -8.98 16.38 -24.67
N ALA A 18 -7.70 16.25 -24.33
CA ALA A 18 -7.20 15.02 -23.74
C ALA A 18 -8.03 14.82 -22.47
N HIS A 19 -9.05 13.96 -22.55
CA HIS A 19 -9.65 13.37 -21.37
C HIS A 19 -8.52 12.62 -20.69
N GLY A 20 -7.88 13.24 -19.69
CA GLY A 20 -6.91 12.56 -18.86
C GLY A 20 -7.62 11.40 -18.21
N THR A 21 -7.22 10.17 -18.55
CA THR A 21 -7.69 8.97 -17.85
C THR A 21 -7.39 9.18 -16.38
N THR A 22 -8.42 9.15 -15.53
CA THR A 22 -8.21 9.18 -14.08
C THR A 22 -7.48 7.91 -13.68
N ILE A 23 -6.37 8.06 -12.97
CA ILE A 23 -5.51 6.95 -12.55
C ILE A 23 -5.66 6.73 -11.05
N TYR A 24 -5.74 5.46 -10.69
CA TYR A 24 -5.89 4.97 -9.33
C TYR A 24 -4.69 4.06 -8.99
N PRO A 25 -3.72 4.53 -8.18
CA PRO A 25 -2.67 3.67 -7.68
C PRO A 25 -3.24 2.61 -6.74
N GLN A 26 -2.82 1.35 -6.89
CA GLN A 26 -3.26 0.24 -6.03
C GLN A 26 -2.09 -0.68 -5.68
N VAL A 27 -2.03 -1.14 -4.43
CA VAL A 27 -1.04 -2.16 -4.01
C VAL A 27 -1.38 -3.49 -4.69
N THR A 28 -0.54 -3.93 -5.62
CA THR A 28 -0.72 -5.17 -6.38
C THR A 28 -0.06 -6.36 -5.73
N SER A 29 0.97 -6.13 -4.91
CA SER A 29 1.62 -7.17 -4.11
C SER A 29 2.26 -6.57 -2.86
N PHE A 30 2.31 -7.35 -1.79
CA PHE A 30 3.08 -7.03 -0.61
C PHE A 30 3.52 -8.31 0.10
N GLN A 31 4.73 -8.29 0.65
CA GLN A 31 5.33 -9.42 1.33
C GLN A 31 5.98 -8.98 2.63
N SER A 32 5.67 -9.70 3.71
CA SER A 32 6.43 -9.58 4.94
C SER A 32 7.73 -10.38 4.88
N ARG A 33 8.78 -9.85 5.51
CA ARG A 33 10.06 -10.55 5.71
C ARG A 33 10.15 -11.26 7.06
N GLU A 34 9.06 -11.24 7.83
CA GLU A 34 9.01 -11.84 9.15
C GLU A 34 8.93 -13.36 9.08
N ARG A 35 9.74 -14.03 9.89
CA ARG A 35 9.72 -15.50 9.98
C ARG A 35 8.49 -16.06 10.70
N ILE A 36 7.69 -15.19 11.32
CA ILE A 36 6.51 -15.56 12.11
C ILE A 36 5.18 -15.21 11.41
N THR A 37 5.23 -14.77 10.14
CA THR A 37 4.06 -14.29 9.40
C THR A 37 2.85 -15.23 9.46
N HIS A 38 3.07 -16.54 9.30
CA HIS A 38 2.02 -17.57 9.27
C HIS A 38 1.59 -18.07 10.66
N LEU A 39 2.24 -17.61 11.73
CA LEU A 39 2.03 -18.09 13.09
C LEU A 39 1.11 -17.19 13.91
N ILE A 40 0.88 -15.96 13.44
CA ILE A 40 -0.01 -15.01 14.10
C ILE A 40 -1.44 -15.26 13.61
N PRO A 41 -2.44 -15.32 14.52
CA PRO A 41 -3.83 -15.44 14.12
C PRO A 41 -4.20 -14.34 13.13
N GLU A 42 -5.03 -14.68 12.13
CA GLU A 42 -5.43 -13.77 11.05
C GLU A 42 -4.29 -13.42 10.07
N GLY A 43 -3.10 -14.01 10.29
CA GLY A 43 -1.81 -13.63 9.72
C GLY A 43 -1.51 -14.16 8.33
N ALA A 44 -2.15 -13.56 7.32
CA ALA A 44 -1.38 -13.27 6.11
C ALA A 44 -0.54 -12.01 6.40
N ASN A 45 0.78 -12.09 6.19
CA ASN A 45 1.71 -10.96 6.24
C ASN A 45 1.85 -10.21 7.59
N ALA A 46 2.04 -10.92 8.72
CA ALA A 46 2.51 -10.26 9.95
C ALA A 46 3.88 -9.60 9.72
N ALA A 47 4.02 -8.30 9.97
CA ALA A 47 5.14 -7.48 9.48
C ALA A 47 5.54 -6.34 10.44
N ARG A 48 6.83 -5.99 10.43
CA ARG A 48 7.38 -4.67 10.82
C ARG A 48 7.95 -3.89 9.63
N GLU A 49 8.10 -4.60 8.51
CA GLU A 49 8.58 -4.10 7.24
C GLU A 49 7.86 -4.87 6.13
N LEU A 50 7.49 -4.18 5.06
CA LEU A 50 6.81 -4.75 3.90
C LEU A 50 7.56 -4.36 2.63
N ASP A 51 7.92 -5.35 1.82
CA ASP A 51 8.27 -5.11 0.43
C ASP A 51 6.96 -5.07 -0.37
N LEU A 52 6.69 -3.99 -1.11
CA LEU A 52 5.42 -3.76 -1.81
C LEU A 52 5.63 -3.35 -3.26
N THR A 53 4.62 -3.63 -4.08
CA THR A 53 4.50 -3.14 -5.45
C THR A 53 3.15 -2.46 -5.62
N VAL A 54 3.16 -1.29 -6.26
CA VAL A 54 1.98 -0.54 -6.66
C VAL A 54 1.89 -0.53 -8.18
N GLY A 55 0.70 -0.81 -8.71
CA GLY A 55 0.35 -0.62 -10.11
C GLY A 55 -0.65 0.52 -10.25
N LEU A 56 -0.78 1.04 -11.47
CA LEU A 56 -1.76 2.06 -11.82
C LEU A 56 -2.93 1.42 -12.54
N PHE A 57 -4.15 1.84 -12.19
CA PHE A 57 -5.38 1.34 -12.79
C PHE A 57 -6.26 2.51 -13.25
N ASP A 58 -7.08 2.29 -14.28
CA ASP A 58 -8.16 3.22 -14.64
C ASP A 58 -9.42 2.95 -13.79
N GLN A 59 -10.47 3.74 -14.02
CA GLN A 59 -11.76 3.61 -13.34
C GLN A 59 -12.48 2.28 -13.62
N ASP A 60 -12.13 1.60 -14.70
CA ASP A 60 -12.72 0.33 -15.13
C ASP A 60 -11.91 -0.87 -14.59
N GLY A 61 -10.83 -0.61 -13.84
CA GLY A 61 -9.96 -1.63 -13.26
C GLY A 61 -8.91 -2.19 -14.23
N ASN A 62 -8.68 -1.55 -15.39
CA ASN A 62 -7.63 -1.95 -16.31
C ASN A 62 -6.28 -1.39 -15.88
N VAL A 63 -5.22 -2.17 -16.10
CA VAL A 63 -3.84 -1.72 -15.84
C VAL A 63 -3.44 -0.59 -16.78
N VAL A 64 -2.88 0.48 -16.23
CA VAL A 64 -2.37 1.65 -16.94
C VAL A 64 -0.84 1.68 -16.83
N ILE A 65 -0.15 1.76 -17.97
CA ILE A 65 1.30 1.94 -18.01
C ILE A 65 1.60 3.43 -18.17
N GLN A 66 1.83 4.12 -17.05
CA GLN A 66 2.21 5.54 -17.04
C GLN A 66 3.43 5.78 -16.17
N PRO A 67 4.64 5.86 -16.75
CA PRO A 67 5.88 6.17 -16.03
C PRO A 67 5.91 7.58 -15.44
N GLY A 68 6.66 7.77 -14.36
CA GLY A 68 6.84 9.08 -13.73
C GLY A 68 5.63 9.57 -12.92
N THR A 69 4.62 8.72 -12.72
CA THR A 69 3.46 9.03 -11.88
C THR A 69 3.87 8.93 -10.41
N PHE A 70 3.62 9.98 -9.63
CA PHE A 70 3.84 9.95 -8.19
C PHE A 70 2.85 8.98 -7.51
N VAL A 71 3.35 8.24 -6.53
CA VAL A 71 2.59 7.29 -5.73
C VAL A 71 3.03 7.42 -4.27
N GLU A 72 2.07 7.39 -3.35
CA GLU A 72 2.30 7.25 -1.91
C GLU A 72 1.50 6.09 -1.35
N VAL A 73 2.16 5.26 -0.52
CA VAL A 73 1.52 4.21 0.26
C VAL A 73 1.68 4.51 1.74
N THR A 74 0.57 4.50 2.49
CA THR A 74 0.54 4.67 3.94
C THR A 74 0.00 3.41 4.61
N ALA A 75 0.71 2.89 5.62
CA ALA A 75 0.19 1.88 6.53
C ALA A 75 -0.60 2.54 7.66
N VAL A 76 -1.83 2.06 7.90
CA VAL A 76 -2.72 2.59 8.95
C VAL A 76 -3.25 1.48 9.85
N GLU A 77 -3.22 1.73 11.16
CA GLU A 77 -3.86 0.87 12.16
C GLU A 77 -5.27 1.36 12.49
N PHE A 78 -6.15 0.45 12.88
CA PHE A 78 -7.50 0.77 13.32
C PHE A 78 -7.56 1.10 14.81
N GLY A 79 -8.17 2.23 15.15
CA GLY A 79 -8.58 2.59 16.50
C GLY A 79 -10.03 2.26 16.81
N ASP A 80 -10.59 2.96 17.79
CA ASP A 80 -12.04 2.95 18.05
C ASP A 80 -12.79 3.75 16.97
N GLY A 81 -13.84 3.15 16.41
CA GLY A 81 -14.65 3.74 15.35
C GLY A 81 -13.86 4.06 14.07
N GLU A 82 -13.88 5.32 13.65
CA GLU A 82 -13.21 5.79 12.43
C GLU A 82 -11.75 6.20 12.64
N GLN A 83 -11.23 6.10 13.87
CA GLN A 83 -9.84 6.49 14.14
C GLN A 83 -8.86 5.62 13.36
N ARG A 84 -7.88 6.27 12.72
CA ARG A 84 -6.80 5.64 11.97
C ARG A 84 -5.48 6.22 12.44
N TYR A 85 -4.51 5.34 12.69
CA TYR A 85 -3.17 5.74 13.11
C TYR A 85 -2.16 5.40 12.02
N PRO A 86 -1.63 6.39 11.30
CA PRO A 86 -0.53 6.17 10.38
C PRO A 86 0.69 5.66 11.15
N VAL A 87 1.25 4.55 10.69
CA VAL A 87 2.43 3.89 11.29
C VAL A 87 3.60 3.76 10.33
N GLY A 88 3.45 4.17 9.08
CA GLY A 88 4.54 4.29 8.12
C GLY A 88 4.02 4.81 6.79
N SER A 89 4.87 5.46 6.02
CA SER A 89 4.59 5.77 4.62
C SER A 89 5.84 5.60 3.76
N ILE A 90 5.61 5.35 2.47
CA ILE A 90 6.63 5.34 1.44
C ILE A 90 6.04 5.98 0.20
N SER A 91 6.84 6.77 -0.51
CA SER A 91 6.44 7.37 -1.78
C SER A 91 7.56 7.26 -2.81
N GLY A 92 7.18 7.44 -4.07
CA GLY A 92 8.09 7.42 -5.19
C GLY A 92 7.37 7.70 -6.50
N VAL A 93 8.02 7.34 -7.60
CA VAL A 93 7.47 7.47 -8.95
C VAL A 93 7.45 6.13 -9.65
N THR A 94 6.47 5.92 -10.51
CA THR A 94 6.37 4.69 -11.31
C THR A 94 7.47 4.59 -12.36
N ASP A 95 7.91 3.36 -12.60
CA ASP A 95 8.91 2.98 -13.59
C ASP A 95 8.34 2.92 -15.01
N ALA A 96 9.14 2.45 -15.97
CA ALA A 96 8.73 2.28 -17.36
C ALA A 96 7.53 1.34 -17.57
N ASN A 97 7.22 0.48 -16.60
CA ASN A 97 6.10 -0.45 -16.62
C ASN A 97 4.86 0.11 -15.89
N GLY A 98 4.90 1.38 -15.42
CA GLY A 98 3.83 1.97 -14.63
C GLY A 98 3.76 1.38 -13.21
N GLN A 99 4.88 0.86 -12.69
CA GLN A 99 4.92 0.24 -11.37
C GLN A 99 5.84 1.01 -10.41
N PHE A 100 5.46 1.05 -9.14
CA PHE A 100 6.33 1.52 -8.07
C PHE A 100 6.59 0.36 -7.10
N THR A 101 7.85 -0.01 -6.89
CA THR A 101 8.26 -1.01 -5.89
C THR A 101 9.07 -0.34 -4.80
N GLY A 102 8.80 -0.68 -3.55
CA GLY A 102 9.43 -0.05 -2.41
C GLY A 102 9.36 -0.88 -1.15
N ARG A 103 10.09 -0.42 -0.14
CA ARG A 103 10.14 -1.01 1.18
C ARG A 103 9.54 -0.07 2.21
N LEU A 104 8.42 -0.46 2.78
CA LEU A 104 7.73 0.29 3.81
C LEU A 104 8.17 -0.19 5.20
N ALA A 105 8.89 0.65 5.93
CA ALA A 105 9.20 0.43 7.33
C ALA A 105 8.05 0.92 8.21
N LEU A 106 7.71 0.14 9.25
CA LEU A 106 6.65 0.47 10.20
C LEU A 106 7.26 0.94 11.53
N SER A 107 6.71 2.01 12.06
CA SER A 107 6.97 2.50 13.41
C SER A 107 6.34 1.59 14.47
N ALA A 108 6.58 1.86 15.74
CA ALA A 108 5.89 1.13 16.81
C ALA A 108 4.37 1.31 16.72
N CYS A 109 3.60 0.28 17.12
CA CYS A 109 2.15 0.37 17.13
C CYS A 109 1.64 1.56 17.96
N ARG A 110 0.58 2.20 17.49
CA ARG A 110 0.02 3.43 18.05
C ARG A 110 -1.40 3.26 18.56
N THR A 111 -2.17 2.35 17.97
CA THR A 111 -3.55 2.09 18.39
C THR A 111 -3.63 1.43 19.78
N PRO A 112 -4.65 1.75 20.60
CA PRO A 112 -4.92 1.02 21.84
C PRO A 112 -5.47 -0.39 21.61
N LYS A 113 -5.84 -0.77 20.38
CA LYS A 113 -6.43 -2.08 20.02
C LYS A 113 -5.42 -3.21 19.86
N VAL A 114 -4.36 -3.19 20.67
CA VAL A 114 -3.34 -4.23 20.67
C VAL A 114 -3.94 -5.56 21.11
N MET A 115 -3.73 -6.61 20.30
CA MET A 115 -4.18 -7.97 20.53
C MET A 115 -3.03 -8.85 21.03
N GLY A 116 -3.36 -9.96 21.69
CA GLY A 116 -2.40 -10.88 22.31
C GLY A 116 -2.07 -10.54 23.78
N PRO A 117 -0.97 -11.06 24.35
CA PRO A 117 0.08 -11.83 23.66
C PRO A 117 -0.41 -13.19 23.17
N VAL A 118 0.04 -13.59 21.97
CA VAL A 118 -0.10 -14.95 21.45
C VAL A 118 1.26 -15.63 21.52
N ARG A 119 1.28 -16.84 22.08
CA ARG A 119 2.47 -17.69 22.13
C ARG A 119 2.67 -18.36 20.77
N VAL A 120 3.76 -18.05 20.09
CA VAL A 120 4.17 -18.68 18.83
C VAL A 120 5.50 -19.40 19.01
N HIS A 121 5.75 -20.40 18.17
CA HIS A 121 7.01 -21.11 18.13
C HIS A 121 7.61 -21.04 16.73
N ARG A 122 8.90 -20.70 16.63
CA ARG A 122 9.59 -20.70 15.33
C ARG A 122 10.08 -22.11 15.00
N THR A 123 9.89 -22.56 13.77
CA THR A 123 10.42 -23.84 13.30
C THR A 123 11.94 -23.85 13.43
N SER A 124 12.46 -24.65 14.35
CA SER A 124 13.87 -24.73 14.72
C SER A 124 14.13 -26.09 15.38
N SER A 125 15.40 -26.52 15.45
CA SER A 125 15.78 -27.81 16.05
C SER A 125 15.50 -27.90 17.56
N LYS A 126 15.33 -26.76 18.23
CA LYS A 126 14.82 -26.62 19.60
C LYS A 126 13.76 -25.53 19.59
N PRO A 127 12.46 -25.85 19.82
CA PRO A 127 11.40 -24.86 19.71
C PRO A 127 11.65 -23.63 20.58
N GLU A 128 11.84 -22.48 19.94
CA GLU A 128 11.92 -21.18 20.58
C GLU A 128 10.54 -20.56 20.67
N TYR A 129 10.13 -20.21 21.89
CA TYR A 129 8.83 -19.63 22.17
C TYR A 129 8.91 -18.12 22.28
N TRP A 130 7.93 -17.46 21.68
CA TRP A 130 7.80 -16.01 21.67
C TRP A 130 6.36 -15.61 22.00
N ASP A 131 6.20 -14.61 22.86
CA ASP A 131 4.94 -13.90 23.02
C ASP A 131 4.90 -12.72 22.06
N VAL A 132 3.87 -12.66 21.23
CA VAL A 132 3.71 -11.60 20.23
C VAL A 132 2.43 -10.84 20.47
N THR A 133 2.52 -9.52 20.56
CA THR A 133 1.37 -8.63 20.48
C THR A 133 1.33 -7.94 19.12
N TYR A 134 0.12 -7.72 18.62
CA TYR A 134 -0.09 -7.30 17.23
C TYR A 134 -1.40 -6.53 17.05
N VAL A 135 -1.55 -5.86 15.92
CA VAL A 135 -2.77 -5.15 15.51
C VAL A 135 -3.07 -5.41 14.05
N ARG A 136 -4.34 -5.28 13.64
CA ARG A 136 -4.71 -5.26 12.23
C ARG A 136 -4.41 -3.89 11.63
N ALA A 137 -3.89 -3.89 10.40
CA ALA A 137 -3.57 -2.70 9.65
C ALA A 137 -3.98 -2.82 8.17
N LEU A 138 -4.06 -1.70 7.47
CA LEU A 138 -4.27 -1.62 6.02
C LEU A 138 -3.13 -0.85 5.36
N LEU A 139 -2.89 -1.15 4.08
CA LEU A 139 -2.17 -0.26 3.18
C LEU A 139 -3.15 0.60 2.40
N LYS A 140 -2.88 1.90 2.34
CA LYS A 140 -3.66 2.90 1.59
C LYS A 140 -2.78 3.59 0.56
N THR A 141 -3.31 3.80 -0.64
CA THR A 141 -2.67 4.60 -1.68
C THR A 141 -3.30 6.00 -1.79
N ASP A 142 -2.56 6.95 -2.34
CA ASP A 142 -3.05 8.27 -2.72
C ASP A 142 -3.97 8.18 -3.95
N GLY A 143 -5.26 7.98 -3.71
CA GLY A 143 -6.30 8.02 -4.75
C GLY A 143 -7.14 6.75 -4.89
N GLY A 144 -6.74 5.63 -4.29
CA GLY A 144 -7.48 4.37 -4.31
C GLY A 144 -8.18 4.05 -2.99
N ASN A 145 -9.51 4.03 -2.97
CA ASN A 145 -10.29 3.50 -1.82
C ASN A 145 -10.77 2.06 -2.02
N GLU A 146 -10.71 1.55 -3.26
CA GLU A 146 -11.43 0.32 -3.64
C GLU A 146 -10.67 -0.96 -3.30
N HIS A 147 -9.35 -0.89 -3.13
CA HIS A 147 -8.53 -2.05 -2.75
C HIS A 147 -7.45 -1.69 -1.73
N GLN A 148 -7.79 -1.83 -0.45
CA GLN A 148 -6.87 -1.62 0.67
C GLN A 148 -6.50 -2.97 1.27
N PRO A 149 -5.36 -3.57 0.89
CA PRO A 149 -4.99 -4.86 1.43
C PRO A 149 -4.71 -4.75 2.93
N SER A 150 -5.18 -5.75 3.67
CA SER A 150 -4.96 -5.86 5.11
C SER A 150 -3.75 -6.72 5.44
N PHE A 151 -3.10 -6.40 6.55
CA PHE A 151 -1.98 -7.14 7.09
C PHE A 151 -1.97 -7.06 8.62
N VAL A 152 -1.08 -7.82 9.24
CA VAL A 152 -0.88 -7.78 10.69
C VAL A 152 0.38 -6.97 11.02
N HIS A 153 0.25 -5.91 11.81
CA HIS A 153 1.40 -5.15 12.29
C HIS A 153 1.86 -5.70 13.64
N ILE A 154 3.13 -6.09 13.73
CA ILE A 154 3.71 -6.64 14.96
C ILE A 154 4.13 -5.50 15.89
N CYS A 155 3.54 -5.46 17.08
CA CYS A 155 3.80 -4.41 18.06
C CYS A 155 4.98 -4.73 18.97
N LYS A 156 5.05 -5.97 19.45
CA LYS A 156 6.12 -6.43 20.35
C LYS A 156 6.29 -7.94 20.25
N GLU A 157 7.55 -8.37 20.27
CA GLU A 157 7.95 -9.76 20.45
C GLU A 157 8.70 -9.90 21.78
N THR A 158 8.38 -10.91 22.57
CA THR A 158 9.07 -11.22 23.83
C THR A 158 9.52 -12.67 23.82
N TYR A 159 10.84 -12.90 23.86
CA TYR A 159 11.40 -14.25 23.93
C TYR A 159 11.08 -14.92 25.26
N ARG A 160 10.69 -16.19 25.22
CA ARG A 160 10.31 -17.00 26.40
C ARG A 160 11.22 -18.19 26.65
N GLY A 161 12.25 -18.37 25.83
CA GLY A 161 13.14 -19.53 25.95
C GLY A 161 12.65 -20.71 25.15
N ASN A 162 13.13 -21.89 25.54
CA ASN A 162 12.85 -23.16 24.85
C ASN A 162 11.82 -24.02 25.59
N ARG A 163 11.10 -23.42 26.54
CA ARG A 163 10.02 -24.06 27.29
C ARG A 163 8.71 -23.31 27.02
N PRO A 164 7.59 -24.02 26.82
CA PRO A 164 6.29 -23.42 26.57
C PRO A 164 5.87 -22.41 27.62
#